data_AF-A0A445HE46-F1
#
_entry.id   AF-A0A445HE46-F1
#
_cell.length_a   1.000
_cell.length_b   1.000
_cell.length_c   1.000
_cell.angle_alpha   90.00
_cell.angle_beta   90.00
_cell.angle_gamma   90.00
#
_symmetry.space_group_name_H-M   'P 1'
#
loop_
_entity.id
_entity.type
_entity.pdbx_description
1 polymer ?
#
loop_
_entity_poly.entity_id
_entity_poly.type
_entity_poly.pdbx_seq_one_letter_code
_entity_poly.pdbx_strand_id
1 'polypeptide(L)'
;MAISDEPETVATALNHSSLRRRPTAAGLFNSSETTTDSSGDDLAKDSGSDDSISSDAAANSQPQQKQDTDFSVLKFAYRPSVPAHRKVKESPLSSDTIFRQSHAGLFNLCIVVLVAVNSRLIIENLMKYGWLIKSGFWFSSKSLRDWPLFMCCLSLVVFPFAAFIVEKLAQQKCIPEPVVVVLHIIITSASLFYPVLVILRCDSAFLSGVTLMLFACVVWLKLVSYAHTNYDMRALTKSVEKGEALPDTLNMDYPYNVSFKSLAYFLVAPTLCYQPSYPRTPYIRKGWLFRQLVKLIIFTGVMGFIIEQYINPIVQNSQHPLKGNLLYAIERVLKLSVPNLYVWLCMFYCFFHLWLNILAELLRFGDREFYQDWWNAKTVEDYWRMWNMPVHKWMIRHLYFPCLRHGIPKAVALLIAFLVSALFHELCIAVPCHIFKLWAFGGIMFQERQT
;
A
#
# COMPACT_ATOMS: atom_id res chain seq x y z
N MET A 1 12.59 50.42 -45.05
CA MET A 1 11.75 50.95 -46.15
C MET A 1 12.38 50.46 -47.45
N ALA A 2 11.56 49.97 -48.40
CA ALA A 2 11.87 49.13 -49.56
C ALA A 2 11.93 47.62 -49.20
N ILE A 3 10.78 46.98 -48.97
CA ILE A 3 9.77 46.43 -49.90
C ILE A 3 10.16 45.01 -50.35
N SER A 4 9.30 44.10 -49.90
CA SER A 4 9.21 42.67 -50.11
C SER A 4 8.46 42.33 -51.40
N ASP A 5 8.95 41.34 -52.14
CA ASP A 5 8.22 40.64 -53.19
C ASP A 5 8.26 39.11 -52.93
N GLU A 6 7.07 38.51 -52.81
CA GLU A 6 6.77 37.09 -53.11
C GLU A 6 6.96 36.82 -54.63
N PRO A 7 6.90 35.58 -55.22
CA PRO A 7 6.11 34.40 -54.83
C PRO A 7 6.74 33.01 -55.15
N GLU A 8 6.06 31.91 -54.75
CA GLU A 8 5.59 30.84 -55.65
C GLU A 8 5.33 29.49 -54.94
N THR A 9 4.17 28.97 -55.27
CA THR A 9 3.52 27.71 -54.92
C THR A 9 4.15 26.50 -55.60
N VAL A 10 4.29 25.37 -54.87
CA VAL A 10 4.18 24.02 -55.46
C VAL A 10 3.37 23.12 -54.54
N ALA A 11 2.22 22.68 -55.04
CA ALA A 11 1.33 21.70 -54.43
C ALA A 11 1.83 20.27 -54.70
N THR A 12 1.67 19.34 -53.74
CA THR A 12 1.21 17.98 -54.06
C THR A 12 0.63 17.24 -52.85
N ALA A 13 -0.42 16.48 -53.14
CA ALA A 13 -1.34 15.80 -52.25
C ALA A 13 -0.75 14.64 -51.42
N LEU A 14 -1.26 14.46 -50.19
CA LEU A 14 -1.35 13.13 -49.57
C LEU A 14 -2.70 12.96 -48.86
N ASN A 15 -3.47 12.02 -49.39
CA ASN A 15 -4.76 11.53 -48.91
C ASN A 15 -4.66 11.02 -47.46
N HIS A 16 -5.47 11.58 -46.56
CA HIS A 16 -5.78 10.95 -45.28
C HIS A 16 -7.13 10.23 -45.39
N SER A 17 -7.05 8.91 -45.51
CA SER A 17 -8.18 8.00 -45.42
C SER A 17 -8.67 7.86 -43.97
N SER A 18 -9.98 7.71 -43.89
CA SER A 18 -10.85 7.58 -42.73
C SER A 18 -10.46 6.44 -41.78
N LEU A 19 -10.24 6.78 -40.50
CA LEU A 19 -10.29 5.80 -39.40
C LEU A 19 -11.45 6.13 -38.46
N ARG A 20 -12.42 5.24 -38.54
CA ARG A 20 -13.69 5.13 -37.82
C ARG A 20 -13.46 5.06 -36.30
N ARG A 21 -13.80 6.12 -35.56
CA ARG A 21 -13.95 6.11 -34.09
C ARG A 21 -15.37 5.66 -33.74
N ARG A 22 -15.51 4.64 -32.89
CA ARG A 22 -16.75 4.35 -32.14
C ARG A 22 -16.49 4.50 -30.64
N PRO A 23 -17.52 4.87 -29.84
CA PRO A 23 -17.37 5.47 -28.52
C PRO A 23 -17.33 4.42 -27.41
N THR A 24 -16.53 4.67 -26.37
CA THR A 24 -16.55 3.94 -25.10
C THR A 24 -17.24 4.78 -24.03
N ALA A 25 -18.28 4.19 -23.44
CA ALA A 25 -19.07 4.73 -22.34
C ALA A 25 -18.19 4.96 -21.10
N ALA A 26 -18.04 6.23 -20.73
CA ALA A 26 -17.62 6.67 -19.41
C ALA A 26 -18.85 7.27 -18.74
N GLY A 27 -19.26 6.69 -17.61
CA GLY A 27 -20.39 7.21 -16.85
C GLY A 27 -20.76 6.24 -15.74
N LEU A 28 -20.14 6.41 -14.56
CA LEU A 28 -20.77 6.19 -13.27
C LEU A 28 -19.79 6.63 -12.16
N PHE A 29 -20.28 7.55 -11.33
CA PHE A 29 -19.70 8.12 -10.10
C PHE A 29 -18.73 9.30 -10.23
N ASN A 30 -19.31 10.49 -10.39
CA ASN A 30 -18.89 11.70 -9.69
C ASN A 30 -20.13 12.33 -9.04
N SER A 31 -20.16 12.39 -7.71
CA SER A 31 -21.11 13.18 -6.95
C SER A 31 -20.30 14.13 -6.07
N SER A 32 -20.26 15.39 -6.46
CA SER A 32 -19.78 16.49 -5.64
C SER A 32 -20.93 17.47 -5.46
N GLU A 33 -21.19 17.77 -4.19
CA GLU A 33 -22.06 18.83 -3.69
C GLU A 33 -21.61 20.19 -4.25
N THR A 34 -22.57 21.01 -4.65
CA THR A 34 -22.44 22.46 -4.56
C THR A 34 -23.81 23.07 -4.26
N THR A 35 -23.88 23.74 -3.11
CA THR A 35 -24.89 24.70 -2.67
C THR A 35 -24.86 25.98 -3.52
N THR A 36 -26.03 26.55 -3.83
CA THR A 36 -26.46 27.91 -3.42
C THR A 36 -27.80 28.31 -4.04
N ASP A 37 -28.73 28.67 -3.15
CA ASP A 37 -29.73 29.76 -3.18
C ASP A 37 -30.50 30.13 -4.47
N SER A 38 -31.84 30.07 -4.37
CA SER A 38 -32.73 31.23 -4.54
C SER A 38 -34.22 30.82 -4.52
N SER A 39 -34.90 31.22 -3.45
CA SER A 39 -36.27 31.70 -3.29
C SER A 39 -37.37 31.42 -4.33
N GLY A 40 -38.46 30.81 -3.83
CA GLY A 40 -39.84 31.31 -3.91
C GLY A 40 -40.51 31.49 -5.27
N ASP A 41 -41.53 30.68 -5.57
CA ASP A 41 -42.91 31.19 -5.71
C ASP A 41 -43.94 30.06 -5.86
N ASP A 42 -45.14 30.42 -5.45
CA ASP A 42 -46.32 29.64 -5.11
C ASP A 42 -47.17 29.15 -6.31
N LEU A 43 -48.18 28.34 -5.95
CA LEU A 43 -49.51 28.18 -6.59
C LEU A 43 -49.73 27.16 -7.73
N ALA A 44 -50.34 26.05 -7.29
CA ALA A 44 -51.73 25.65 -7.57
C ALA A 44 -52.17 25.07 -8.93
N LYS A 45 -52.94 23.96 -8.78
CA LYS A 45 -54.12 23.54 -9.55
C LYS A 45 -53.86 23.03 -10.98
N ASP A 46 -54.57 22.06 -11.53
CA ASP A 46 -55.82 21.39 -11.16
C ASP A 46 -55.96 20.08 -11.98
N SER A 47 -56.86 19.20 -11.52
CA SER A 47 -57.74 18.32 -12.31
C SER A 47 -57.14 17.30 -13.31
N GLY A 48 -57.53 16.04 -13.37
CA GLY A 48 -58.61 15.30 -12.70
C GLY A 48 -58.90 13.96 -13.40
N SER A 49 -59.60 13.09 -12.66
CA SER A 49 -60.50 11.98 -13.07
C SER A 49 -59.92 10.80 -13.88
N ASP A 50 -59.81 9.61 -13.27
CA ASP A 50 -60.83 8.51 -13.15
C ASP A 50 -60.57 7.48 -14.30
N ASP A 51 -60.43 6.17 -14.12
CA ASP A 51 -61.32 5.23 -13.45
C ASP A 51 -60.62 3.89 -13.08
N SER A 52 -61.27 3.20 -12.14
CA SER A 52 -60.99 1.89 -11.54
C SER A 52 -60.87 0.68 -12.49
N ILE A 53 -60.14 -0.36 -12.07
CA ILE A 53 -60.62 -1.77 -11.94
C ILE A 53 -59.66 -2.58 -11.04
N SER A 54 -60.24 -3.39 -10.16
CA SER A 54 -59.63 -4.22 -9.13
C SER A 54 -59.12 -5.58 -9.62
N SER A 55 -58.19 -6.12 -8.81
CA SER A 55 -57.91 -7.55 -8.51
C SER A 55 -57.46 -8.49 -9.63
N ASP A 56 -56.20 -8.94 -9.61
CA ASP A 56 -55.88 -10.25 -9.03
C ASP A 56 -54.37 -10.52 -8.93
N ALA A 57 -54.02 -11.29 -7.91
CA ALA A 57 -52.69 -11.66 -7.51
C ALA A 57 -52.08 -12.74 -8.43
N ALA A 58 -50.83 -12.55 -8.85
CA ALA A 58 -49.89 -13.65 -9.08
C ALA A 58 -48.44 -13.17 -9.00
N ALA A 59 -47.81 -13.63 -7.92
CA ALA A 59 -46.40 -13.60 -7.58
C ALA A 59 -45.41 -13.96 -8.72
N ASN A 60 -44.35 -13.15 -8.79
CA ASN A 60 -42.96 -13.57 -8.60
C ASN A 60 -42.21 -14.27 -9.75
N SER A 61 -41.29 -13.52 -10.39
CA SER A 61 -39.88 -13.93 -10.53
C SER A 61 -39.05 -12.83 -11.20
N GLN A 62 -38.20 -12.14 -10.44
CA GLN A 62 -36.80 -11.79 -10.78
C GLN A 62 -36.25 -10.66 -9.87
N PRO A 63 -35.53 -11.04 -8.81
CA PRO A 63 -34.38 -10.25 -8.33
C PRO A 63 -33.05 -11.03 -8.40
N GLN A 64 -33.05 -12.29 -8.83
CA GLN A 64 -31.92 -13.20 -8.63
C GLN A 64 -30.83 -13.11 -9.72
N GLN A 65 -31.20 -12.86 -10.98
CA GLN A 65 -30.22 -12.78 -12.08
C GLN A 65 -29.28 -11.57 -11.99
N LYS A 66 -29.72 -10.44 -11.42
CA LYS A 66 -28.90 -9.23 -11.33
C LYS A 66 -27.80 -9.37 -10.27
N GLN A 67 -28.11 -10.02 -9.14
CA GLN A 67 -27.16 -10.29 -8.07
C GLN A 67 -26.10 -11.33 -8.48
N ASP A 68 -26.50 -12.39 -9.18
CA ASP A 68 -25.56 -13.42 -9.66
C ASP A 68 -24.59 -12.89 -10.72
N THR A 69 -25.07 -12.00 -11.59
CA THR A 69 -24.23 -11.38 -12.62
C THR A 69 -23.19 -10.44 -11.98
N ASP A 70 -23.59 -9.56 -11.07
CA ASP A 70 -22.67 -8.68 -10.33
C ASP A 70 -21.66 -9.47 -9.48
N PHE A 71 -22.11 -10.55 -8.82
CA PHE A 71 -21.24 -11.42 -8.03
C PHE A 71 -20.24 -12.18 -8.91
N SER A 72 -20.66 -12.65 -10.08
CA SER A 72 -19.76 -13.30 -11.04
C SER A 72 -18.68 -12.32 -11.54
N VAL A 73 -19.06 -11.10 -11.94
CA VAL A 73 -18.13 -10.06 -12.40
C VAL A 73 -17.14 -9.67 -11.29
N LEU A 74 -17.61 -9.52 -10.05
CA LEU A 74 -16.77 -9.28 -8.87
C LEU A 74 -15.81 -10.46 -8.58
N LYS A 75 -16.29 -11.70 -8.72
CA LYS A 75 -15.49 -12.93 -8.57
C LYS A 75 -14.35 -13.01 -9.58
N PHE A 76 -14.55 -12.48 -10.80
CA PHE A 76 -13.54 -12.46 -11.85
C PHE A 76 -12.61 -11.23 -11.78
N ALA A 77 -13.12 -10.03 -11.42
CA ALA A 77 -12.34 -8.79 -11.40
C ALA A 77 -11.18 -8.76 -10.40
N TYR A 78 -11.28 -9.54 -9.31
CA TYR A 78 -10.30 -9.54 -8.21
C TYR A 78 -9.61 -10.90 -7.99
N ARG A 79 -9.50 -11.70 -9.05
CA ARG A 79 -8.69 -12.92 -9.06
C ARG A 79 -7.19 -12.60 -8.85
N PRO A 80 -6.41 -13.49 -8.20
CA PRO A 80 -4.98 -13.27 -7.99
C PRO A 80 -4.20 -13.04 -9.29
N SER A 81 -4.58 -13.71 -10.39
CA SER A 81 -3.98 -13.52 -11.73
C SER A 81 -4.27 -12.17 -12.38
N VAL A 82 -5.30 -11.44 -11.94
CA VAL A 82 -5.69 -10.18 -12.58
C VAL A 82 -4.72 -9.06 -12.22
N PRO A 83 -4.24 -8.26 -13.20
CA PRO A 83 -3.26 -7.22 -12.93
C PRO A 83 -3.79 -6.13 -12.00
N ALA A 84 -3.09 -5.90 -10.88
CA ALA A 84 -3.31 -4.76 -9.97
C ALA A 84 -2.79 -3.45 -10.56
N HIS A 85 -1.72 -3.53 -11.34
CA HIS A 85 -1.02 -2.39 -11.89
C HIS A 85 -1.29 -2.35 -13.38
N ARG A 86 -2.20 -1.46 -13.81
CA ARG A 86 -2.63 -1.37 -15.21
C ARG A 86 -2.14 -0.11 -15.91
N LYS A 87 -1.88 0.96 -15.15
CA LYS A 87 -1.54 2.28 -15.68
C LYS A 87 -0.33 2.84 -14.94
N VAL A 88 0.45 3.67 -15.64
CA VAL A 88 1.47 4.51 -15.02
C VAL A 88 0.73 5.60 -14.24
N LYS A 89 1.04 5.73 -12.94
CA LYS A 89 0.46 6.72 -12.03
C LYS A 89 1.57 7.33 -11.19
N GLU A 90 1.47 8.61 -10.88
CA GLU A 90 2.41 9.28 -9.97
C GLU A 90 1.88 9.25 -8.53
N SER A 91 2.79 9.36 -7.55
CA SER A 91 2.37 9.47 -6.14
C SER A 91 1.66 10.81 -5.91
N PRO A 92 0.61 10.87 -5.06
CA PRO A 92 -0.14 12.10 -4.85
C PRO A 92 0.72 13.30 -4.45
N LEU A 93 1.64 13.14 -3.48
CA LEU A 93 2.55 14.24 -3.06
C LEU A 93 3.57 14.67 -4.13
N SER A 94 3.72 13.91 -5.22
CA SER A 94 4.54 14.33 -6.37
C SER A 94 3.72 15.05 -7.44
N SER A 95 2.40 14.96 -7.39
CA SER A 95 1.54 15.58 -8.41
C SER A 95 1.43 17.09 -8.17
N ASP A 96 1.70 17.86 -9.22
CA ASP A 96 1.58 19.33 -9.22
C ASP A 96 0.15 19.82 -8.89
N THR A 97 -0.82 18.91 -8.85
CA THR A 97 -2.22 19.18 -8.53
C THR A 97 -2.47 19.51 -7.06
N ILE A 98 -1.65 19.02 -6.12
CA ILE A 98 -1.81 19.34 -4.68
C ILE A 98 -1.47 20.80 -4.41
N PHE A 99 -0.46 21.35 -5.09
CA PHE A 99 -0.05 22.75 -4.91
C PHE A 99 -0.99 23.77 -5.58
N ARG A 100 -1.95 23.31 -6.40
CA ARG A 100 -2.96 24.19 -7.02
C ARG A 100 -4.16 24.50 -6.12
N GLN A 101 -4.34 23.82 -4.98
CA GLN A 101 -5.35 24.21 -4.00
C GLN A 101 -4.84 25.39 -3.16
N SER A 102 -5.53 26.52 -3.32
CA SER A 102 -5.21 27.88 -2.86
C SER A 102 -5.15 28.06 -1.32
N HIS A 103 -4.18 27.44 -0.63
CA HIS A 103 -3.84 27.76 0.77
C HIS A 103 -2.33 27.77 1.06
N ALA A 104 -1.48 27.82 0.03
CA ALA A 104 -0.03 27.79 0.19
C ALA A 104 0.51 28.83 1.18
N GLY A 105 -0.06 30.05 1.21
CA GLY A 105 0.32 31.09 2.16
C GLY A 105 0.01 30.75 3.62
N LEU A 106 -1.17 30.18 3.89
CA LEU A 106 -1.58 29.77 5.24
C LEU A 106 -0.81 28.54 5.71
N PHE A 107 -0.54 27.61 4.80
CA PHE A 107 0.31 26.44 5.08
C PHE A 107 1.75 26.85 5.39
N ASN A 108 2.34 27.76 4.60
CA ASN A 108 3.66 28.31 4.86
C ASN A 108 3.70 29.06 6.19
N LEU A 109 2.66 29.86 6.51
CA LEU A 109 2.55 30.53 7.80
C LEU A 109 2.46 29.53 8.96
N CYS A 110 1.68 28.46 8.81
CA CYS A 110 1.56 27.42 9.83
C CYS A 110 2.90 26.70 10.05
N ILE A 111 3.66 26.43 8.98
CA ILE A 111 5.02 25.90 9.09
C ILE A 111 5.94 26.88 9.82
N VAL A 112 5.91 28.16 9.46
CA VAL A 112 6.75 29.19 10.11
C VAL A 112 6.41 29.30 11.60
N VAL A 113 5.12 29.35 11.96
CA VAL A 113 4.67 29.38 13.35
C VAL A 113 5.08 28.11 14.09
N LEU A 114 4.92 26.93 13.47
CA LEU A 114 5.33 25.67 14.05
C LEU A 114 6.83 25.66 14.33
N VAL A 115 7.64 26.08 13.37
CA VAL A 115 9.10 26.19 13.54
C VAL A 115 9.44 27.21 14.62
N ALA A 116 8.77 28.36 14.67
CA ALA A 116 9.03 29.39 15.68
C ALA A 116 8.62 28.97 17.10
N VAL A 117 7.51 28.25 17.26
CA VAL A 117 7.05 27.73 18.56
C VAL A 117 7.97 26.62 19.05
N ASN A 118 8.41 25.74 18.14
CA ASN A 118 9.29 24.64 18.49
C ASN A 118 10.77 25.05 18.56
N SER A 119 11.20 26.15 17.93
CA SER A 119 12.60 26.59 17.93
C SER A 119 13.09 26.96 19.33
N ARG A 120 12.21 27.52 20.18
CA ARG A 120 12.51 27.70 21.60
C ARG A 120 12.85 26.36 22.26
N LEU A 121 12.04 25.32 22.02
CA LEU A 121 12.25 23.98 22.56
C LEU A 121 13.52 23.33 21.99
N ILE A 122 13.82 23.58 20.71
CA ILE A 122 15.07 23.15 20.05
C ILE A 122 16.27 23.79 20.76
N ILE A 123 16.24 25.11 20.96
CA ILE A 123 17.34 25.87 21.57
C ILE A 123 17.51 25.49 23.04
N GLU A 124 16.41 25.39 23.80
CA GLU A 124 16.46 24.96 25.21
C GLU A 124 17.02 23.54 25.35
N ASN A 125 16.62 22.60 24.49
CA ASN A 125 17.20 21.25 24.50
C ASN A 125 18.68 21.26 24.08
N LEU A 126 19.04 22.03 23.06
CA LEU A 126 20.44 22.19 22.64
C LEU A 126 21.30 22.81 23.75
N MET A 127 20.77 23.78 24.49
CA MET A 127 21.45 24.40 25.62
C MET A 127 21.55 23.46 26.82
N LYS A 128 20.49 22.69 27.11
CA LYS A 128 20.40 21.82 28.29
C LYS A 128 21.18 20.52 28.14
N TYR A 129 21.16 19.93 26.96
CA TYR A 129 21.77 18.63 26.70
C TYR A 129 23.00 18.70 25.79
N GLY A 130 23.28 19.86 25.17
CA GLY A 130 24.33 19.99 24.18
C GLY A 130 24.01 19.25 22.88
N TRP A 131 25.01 19.15 22.00
CA TRP A 131 24.91 18.34 20.79
C TRP A 131 25.03 16.85 21.16
N LEU A 132 23.92 16.19 21.49
CA LEU A 132 23.90 14.76 21.88
C LEU A 132 24.15 13.77 20.74
N ILE A 133 24.18 14.18 19.47
CA ILE A 133 24.45 13.27 18.34
C ILE A 133 25.89 12.77 18.44
N LYS A 134 26.09 11.67 19.18
CA LYS A 134 27.32 10.89 19.15
C LYS A 134 27.37 10.15 17.81
N SER A 135 28.53 10.17 17.15
CA SER A 135 28.77 9.46 15.88
C SER A 135 28.43 7.95 15.94
N GLY A 136 28.43 7.37 17.14
CA GLY A 136 28.03 5.99 17.40
C GLY A 136 26.52 5.69 17.35
N PHE A 137 25.64 6.68 17.12
CA PHE A 137 24.20 6.45 16.90
C PHE A 137 23.93 5.77 15.55
N TRP A 138 24.54 6.29 14.47
CA TRP A 138 24.36 5.75 13.12
C TRP A 138 25.23 4.52 12.86
N PHE A 139 26.43 4.49 13.43
CA PHE A 139 27.38 3.38 13.31
C PHE A 139 27.82 2.93 14.70
N SER A 140 26.91 2.27 15.43
CA SER A 140 27.28 1.67 16.71
C SER A 140 28.24 0.50 16.47
N SER A 141 29.27 0.37 17.30
CA SER A 141 30.12 -0.82 17.38
C SER A 141 29.33 -2.12 17.67
N LYS A 142 28.05 -2.02 18.06
CA LYS A 142 27.09 -3.14 18.10
C LYS A 142 26.72 -3.72 16.73
N SER A 143 27.01 -3.03 15.61
CA SER A 143 26.68 -3.47 14.25
C SER A 143 27.32 -4.83 13.90
N LEU A 144 28.52 -5.13 14.43
CA LEU A 144 29.17 -6.43 14.23
C LEU A 144 28.51 -7.56 15.03
N ARG A 145 27.87 -7.26 16.18
CA ARG A 145 27.13 -8.25 16.98
C ARG A 145 25.82 -8.66 16.31
N ASP A 146 25.26 -7.79 15.46
CA ASP A 146 24.06 -8.04 14.68
C ASP A 146 24.33 -8.77 13.34
N TRP A 147 25.57 -9.22 13.11
CA TRP A 147 25.94 -10.00 11.92
C TRP A 147 25.04 -11.22 11.65
N PRO A 148 24.60 -12.01 12.65
CA PRO A 148 23.68 -13.12 12.41
C PRO A 148 22.34 -12.67 11.82
N LEU A 149 21.82 -11.51 12.23
CA LEU A 149 20.55 -10.96 11.71
C LEU A 149 20.72 -10.47 10.28
N PHE A 150 21.85 -9.84 9.97
CA PHE A 150 22.18 -9.44 8.61
C PHE A 150 22.30 -10.66 7.68
N MET A 151 23.00 -11.71 8.13
CA MET A 151 23.09 -12.98 7.39
C MET A 151 21.72 -13.65 7.22
N CYS A 152 20.89 -13.63 8.25
CA CYS A 152 19.51 -14.07 8.18
C CYS A 152 18.74 -13.30 7.09
N CYS A 153 18.86 -11.97 7.07
CA CYS A 153 18.22 -11.13 6.06
C CYS A 153 18.65 -11.48 4.64
N LEU A 154 19.95 -11.72 4.40
CA LEU A 154 20.44 -12.13 3.08
C LEU A 154 19.92 -13.53 2.69
N SER A 155 19.86 -14.45 3.65
CA SER A 155 19.37 -15.81 3.41
C SER A 155 17.86 -15.89 3.11
N LEU A 156 17.08 -14.84 3.40
CA LEU A 156 15.65 -14.79 3.06
C LEU A 156 15.37 -14.95 1.55
N VAL A 157 16.33 -14.61 0.68
CA VAL A 157 16.21 -14.76 -0.77
C VAL A 157 16.13 -16.23 -1.22
N VAL A 158 16.58 -17.16 -0.37
CA VAL A 158 16.50 -18.61 -0.64
C VAL A 158 15.03 -19.06 -0.74
N PHE A 159 14.11 -18.49 0.05
CA PHE A 159 12.71 -18.92 0.04
C PHE A 159 11.98 -18.60 -1.28
N PRO A 160 12.07 -17.37 -1.84
CA PRO A 160 11.59 -17.10 -3.20
C PRO A 160 12.21 -17.99 -4.27
N PHE A 161 13.50 -18.30 -4.15
CA PHE A 161 14.16 -19.19 -5.10
C PHE A 161 13.63 -20.63 -5.00
N ALA A 162 13.39 -21.13 -3.79
CA ALA A 162 12.72 -22.42 -3.59
C ALA A 162 11.30 -22.41 -4.18
N ALA A 163 10.52 -21.35 -3.95
CA ALA A 163 9.18 -21.21 -4.51
C ALA A 163 9.20 -21.20 -6.06
N PHE A 164 10.22 -20.61 -6.68
CA PHE A 164 10.44 -20.66 -8.13
C PHE A 164 10.67 -22.07 -8.64
N ILE A 165 11.52 -22.86 -7.96
CA ILE A 165 11.80 -24.24 -8.35
C ILE A 165 10.51 -25.07 -8.28
N VAL A 166 9.73 -24.91 -7.22
CA VAL A 166 8.43 -25.60 -7.06
C VAL A 166 7.49 -25.25 -8.22
N GLU A 167 7.39 -23.97 -8.58
CA GLU A 167 6.57 -23.53 -9.72
C GLU A 167 7.08 -24.05 -11.08
N LYS A 168 8.39 -24.11 -11.26
CA LYS A 168 8.99 -24.63 -12.49
C LYS A 168 8.76 -26.13 -12.65
N LEU A 169 8.83 -26.90 -11.56
CA LEU A 169 8.50 -28.32 -11.53
C LEU A 169 7.00 -28.56 -11.76
N ALA A 170 6.14 -27.67 -11.24
CA ALA A 170 4.70 -27.69 -11.50
C ALA A 170 4.40 -27.43 -12.98
N GLN A 171 5.10 -26.48 -13.62
CA GLN A 171 4.97 -26.18 -15.04
C GLN A 171 5.39 -27.36 -15.92
N GLN A 172 6.43 -28.11 -15.54
CA GLN A 172 6.88 -29.33 -16.21
C GLN A 172 5.97 -30.55 -15.96
N LYS A 173 4.87 -30.39 -15.21
CA LYS A 173 3.95 -31.46 -14.81
C LYS A 173 4.64 -32.59 -14.01
N CYS A 174 5.78 -32.30 -13.36
CA CYS A 174 6.53 -33.29 -12.56
C CYS A 174 5.90 -33.56 -11.19
N ILE A 175 5.13 -32.60 -10.66
CA ILE A 175 4.58 -32.64 -9.29
C ILE A 175 3.06 -32.44 -9.35
N PRO A 176 2.26 -33.22 -8.57
CA PRO A 176 0.83 -33.03 -8.49
C PRO A 176 0.46 -31.74 -7.73
N GLU A 177 -0.68 -31.15 -8.09
CA GLU A 177 -1.17 -29.87 -7.53
C GLU A 177 -1.27 -29.78 -6.00
N PRO A 178 -1.81 -30.78 -5.26
CA PRO A 178 -1.84 -30.71 -3.80
C PRO A 178 -0.44 -30.63 -3.19
N VAL A 179 0.56 -31.30 -3.77
CA VAL A 179 1.94 -31.27 -3.30
C VAL A 179 2.55 -29.89 -3.51
N VAL A 180 2.25 -29.23 -4.64
CA VAL A 180 2.68 -27.84 -4.90
C VAL A 180 2.14 -26.88 -3.84
N VAL A 181 0.87 -27.01 -3.46
CA VAL A 181 0.25 -26.18 -2.41
C VAL A 181 0.91 -26.42 -1.06
N VAL A 182 1.12 -27.69 -0.67
CA VAL A 182 1.80 -28.04 0.59
C VAL A 182 3.22 -27.49 0.64
N LEU A 183 3.99 -27.60 -0.45
CA LEU A 183 5.34 -27.06 -0.53
C LEU A 183 5.36 -25.53 -0.37
N HIS A 184 4.43 -24.80 -1.01
CA HIS A 184 4.32 -23.36 -0.81
C HIS A 184 3.94 -22.97 0.63
N ILE A 185 3.06 -23.73 1.28
CA ILE A 185 2.72 -23.51 2.70
C ILE A 185 3.96 -23.71 3.59
N ILE A 186 4.76 -24.75 3.33
CA ILE A 186 6.01 -24.99 4.07
C ILE A 186 7.00 -23.85 3.84
N ILE A 187 7.22 -23.43 2.58
CA ILE A 187 8.18 -22.37 2.23
C ILE A 187 7.79 -21.03 2.86
N THR A 188 6.51 -20.64 2.74
CA THR A 188 5.99 -19.39 3.32
C THR A 188 6.08 -19.43 4.85
N SER A 189 5.65 -20.51 5.50
CA SER A 189 5.76 -20.67 6.95
C SER A 189 7.21 -20.57 7.41
N ALA A 190 8.13 -21.28 6.74
CA ALA A 190 9.55 -21.25 7.06
C ALA A 190 10.15 -19.84 6.90
N SER A 191 9.75 -19.07 5.89
CA SER A 191 10.23 -17.69 5.69
C SER A 191 9.87 -16.73 6.82
N LEU A 192 8.80 -17.02 7.58
CA LEU A 192 8.37 -16.23 8.72
C LEU A 192 8.97 -16.75 10.03
N PHE A 193 8.96 -18.07 10.25
CA PHE A 193 9.47 -18.66 11.48
C PHE A 193 10.99 -18.56 11.62
N TYR A 194 11.74 -18.68 10.52
CA TYR A 194 13.20 -18.64 10.56
C TYR A 194 13.75 -17.32 11.14
N PRO A 195 13.36 -16.13 10.65
CA PRO A 195 13.78 -14.85 11.25
C PRO A 195 13.34 -14.68 12.70
N VAL A 196 12.12 -15.13 13.05
CA VAL A 196 11.62 -15.07 14.43
C VAL A 196 12.52 -15.87 15.37
N LEU A 197 12.89 -17.09 14.98
CA LEU A 197 13.80 -17.92 15.77
C LEU A 197 15.19 -17.30 15.91
N VAL A 198 15.73 -16.71 14.83
CA VAL A 198 17.04 -16.06 14.87
C VAL A 198 17.03 -14.85 15.81
N ILE A 199 16.00 -13.99 15.73
CA ILE A 199 15.89 -12.83 16.62
C ILE A 199 15.75 -13.28 18.07
N LEU A 200 14.91 -14.27 18.37
CA LEU A 200 14.73 -14.75 19.75
C LEU A 200 15.97 -15.42 20.34
N ARG A 201 16.90 -15.91 19.51
CA ARG A 201 18.15 -16.53 19.94
C ARG A 201 19.32 -15.55 20.01
N CYS A 202 19.24 -14.42 19.33
CA CYS A 202 20.32 -13.44 19.26
C CYS A 202 19.92 -12.17 20.03
N ASP A 203 20.66 -11.85 21.09
CA ASP A 203 20.56 -10.56 21.77
C ASP A 203 21.10 -9.45 20.85
N SER A 204 20.22 -8.92 20.01
CA SER A 204 20.51 -7.93 18.99
C SER A 204 19.87 -6.57 19.28
N ALA A 205 20.32 -5.53 18.57
CA ALA A 205 19.70 -4.22 18.70
C ALA A 205 18.22 -4.25 18.24
N PHE A 206 17.36 -3.52 18.94
CA PHE A 206 15.94 -3.42 18.60
C PHE A 206 15.70 -3.03 17.14
N LEU A 207 16.45 -2.05 16.62
CA LEU A 207 16.30 -1.56 15.24
C LEU A 207 16.65 -2.61 14.19
N SER A 208 17.70 -3.42 14.40
CA SER A 208 18.07 -4.50 13.47
C SER A 208 17.06 -5.64 13.50
N GLY A 209 16.52 -5.98 14.68
CA GLY A 209 15.41 -6.93 14.83
C GLY A 209 14.14 -6.49 14.11
N VAL A 210 13.69 -5.24 14.30
CA VAL A 210 12.52 -4.68 13.60
C VAL A 210 12.74 -4.68 12.08
N THR A 211 13.94 -4.29 11.64
CA THR A 211 14.28 -4.26 10.21
C THR A 211 14.20 -5.66 9.58
N LEU A 212 14.81 -6.66 10.23
CA LEU A 212 14.75 -8.05 9.78
C LEU A 212 13.30 -8.57 9.74
N MET A 213 12.50 -8.26 10.76
CA MET A 213 11.09 -8.67 10.81
C MET A 213 10.28 -8.01 9.69
N LEU A 214 10.47 -6.71 9.42
CA LEU A 214 9.82 -6.04 8.28
C LEU A 214 10.19 -6.69 6.95
N PHE A 215 11.46 -7.02 6.72
CA PHE A 215 11.88 -7.75 5.51
C PHE A 215 11.24 -9.14 5.42
N ALA A 216 11.19 -9.89 6.51
CA ALA A 216 10.55 -11.20 6.57
C ALA A 216 9.05 -11.10 6.25
N CYS A 217 8.34 -10.12 6.80
CA CYS A 217 6.94 -9.85 6.48
C CYS A 217 6.74 -9.52 4.99
N VAL A 218 7.59 -8.66 4.42
CA VAL A 218 7.53 -8.32 2.98
C VAL A 218 7.77 -9.56 2.11
N VAL A 219 8.77 -10.37 2.42
CA VAL A 219 9.06 -11.62 1.70
C VAL A 219 7.88 -12.58 1.81
N TRP A 220 7.30 -12.75 3.00
CA TRP A 220 6.13 -13.59 3.21
C TRP A 220 4.93 -13.14 2.37
N LEU A 221 4.59 -11.85 2.40
CA LEU A 221 3.49 -11.27 1.61
C LEU A 221 3.72 -11.49 0.11
N LYS A 222 4.95 -11.27 -0.37
CA LYS A 222 5.34 -11.52 -1.77
C LYS A 222 5.24 -13.00 -2.14
N LEU A 223 5.69 -13.91 -1.28
CA LEU A 223 5.62 -15.35 -1.52
C LEU A 223 4.18 -15.84 -1.62
N VAL A 224 3.30 -15.42 -0.70
CA VAL A 224 1.87 -15.74 -0.74
C VAL A 224 1.24 -15.20 -2.03
N SER A 225 1.58 -13.97 -2.41
CA SER A 225 1.09 -13.39 -3.65
C SER A 225 1.54 -14.19 -4.87
N TYR A 226 2.82 -14.55 -4.92
CA TYR A 226 3.39 -15.37 -5.99
C TYR A 226 2.71 -16.74 -6.09
N ALA A 227 2.51 -17.44 -4.97
CA ALA A 227 1.82 -18.73 -4.92
C ALA A 227 0.37 -18.62 -5.39
N HIS A 228 -0.40 -17.63 -4.90
CA HIS A 228 -1.80 -17.43 -5.28
C HIS A 228 -1.98 -17.07 -6.76
N THR A 229 -1.15 -16.16 -7.28
CA THR A 229 -1.20 -15.74 -8.68
C THR A 229 -0.85 -16.89 -9.62
N ASN A 230 0.22 -17.64 -9.34
CA ASN A 230 0.59 -18.79 -10.16
C ASN A 230 -0.44 -19.93 -10.08
N TYR A 231 -1.01 -20.20 -8.90
CA TYR A 231 -2.10 -21.16 -8.75
C TYR A 231 -3.29 -20.81 -9.65
N ASP A 232 -3.72 -19.55 -9.63
CA ASP A 232 -4.84 -19.09 -10.46
C ASP A 232 -4.50 -19.14 -11.96
N MET A 233 -3.27 -18.79 -12.36
CA MET A 233 -2.82 -18.94 -13.76
C MET A 233 -2.80 -20.41 -14.23
N ARG A 234 -2.37 -21.36 -13.38
CA ARG A 234 -2.44 -22.79 -13.68
C ARG A 234 -3.89 -23.27 -13.81
N ALA A 235 -4.76 -22.86 -12.89
CA ALA A 235 -6.18 -23.22 -12.92
C ALA A 235 -6.86 -22.70 -14.20
N LEU A 236 -6.56 -21.46 -14.61
CA LEU A 236 -7.04 -20.88 -15.87
C LEU A 236 -6.51 -21.61 -17.11
N THR A 237 -5.23 -22.01 -17.10
CA THR A 237 -4.66 -22.77 -18.23
C THR A 237 -5.38 -24.13 -18.38
N LYS A 238 -5.67 -24.81 -17.26
CA LYS A 238 -6.43 -26.06 -17.27
C LYS A 238 -7.88 -25.88 -17.73
N SER A 239 -8.55 -24.77 -17.39
CA SER A 239 -9.93 -24.52 -17.86
C SER A 239 -9.97 -24.22 -19.37
N VAL A 240 -8.97 -23.50 -19.88
CA VAL A 240 -8.79 -23.26 -21.33
C VAL A 240 -8.51 -24.57 -22.07
N GLU A 241 -7.60 -25.41 -21.56
CA GLU A 241 -7.34 -26.75 -22.13
C GLU A 241 -8.61 -27.63 -22.18
N LYS A 242 -9.56 -27.42 -21.25
CA LYS A 242 -10.86 -28.11 -21.19
C LYS A 242 -11.96 -27.48 -22.07
N GLY A 243 -11.68 -26.36 -22.74
CA GLY A 243 -12.64 -25.71 -23.65
C GLY A 243 -13.70 -24.84 -22.98
N GLU A 244 -13.51 -24.42 -21.71
CA GLU A 244 -14.44 -23.51 -21.04
C GLU A 244 -14.31 -22.07 -21.58
N ALA A 245 -15.43 -21.44 -21.94
CA ALA A 245 -15.46 -20.06 -22.46
C ALA A 245 -14.99 -19.07 -21.38
N LEU A 246 -13.83 -18.45 -21.59
CA LEU A 246 -13.33 -17.37 -20.72
C LEU A 246 -14.10 -16.06 -21.02
N PRO A 247 -14.43 -15.25 -20.00
CA PRO A 247 -15.01 -13.92 -20.24
C PRO A 247 -13.99 -12.99 -20.92
N ASP A 248 -14.44 -12.21 -21.92
CA ASP A 248 -13.67 -11.25 -22.76
C ASP A 248 -12.78 -10.25 -22.00
N THR A 249 -12.97 -10.08 -20.69
CA THR A 249 -12.14 -9.22 -19.83
C THR A 249 -10.72 -9.74 -19.56
N LEU A 250 -10.46 -11.01 -19.87
CA LEU A 250 -9.15 -11.64 -19.75
C LEU A 250 -8.50 -11.68 -21.13
N ASN A 251 -7.95 -10.55 -21.59
CA ASN A 251 -6.96 -10.59 -22.67
C ASN A 251 -5.80 -11.48 -22.21
N MET A 252 -5.81 -12.73 -22.68
CA MET A 252 -4.81 -13.75 -22.35
C MET A 252 -3.53 -13.50 -23.14
N ASP A 253 -2.97 -12.30 -23.03
CA ASP A 253 -1.65 -11.97 -23.60
C ASP A 253 -0.51 -12.72 -22.89
N TYR A 254 -0.80 -13.48 -21.82
CA TYR A 254 0.20 -14.13 -20.98
C TYR A 254 -0.12 -15.62 -20.76
N PRO A 255 0.39 -16.54 -21.60
CA PRO A 255 0.40 -17.97 -21.27
C PRO A 255 1.15 -18.21 -19.95
N TYR A 256 0.75 -19.22 -19.17
CA TYR A 256 1.43 -19.58 -17.92
C TYR A 256 2.88 -19.96 -18.19
N ASN A 257 3.77 -19.00 -17.92
CA ASN A 257 5.20 -19.13 -18.12
C ASN A 257 5.96 -18.60 -16.90
N VAL A 258 6.67 -19.50 -16.22
CA VAL A 258 7.41 -19.19 -15.00
C VAL A 258 8.80 -18.65 -15.36
N SER A 259 8.92 -17.32 -15.43
CA SER A 259 10.19 -16.64 -15.75
C SER A 259 10.94 -16.20 -14.49
N PHE A 260 12.21 -16.61 -14.36
CA PHE A 260 13.10 -16.16 -13.28
C PHE A 260 13.27 -14.63 -13.28
N LYS A 261 13.32 -14.01 -14.47
CA LYS A 261 13.44 -12.55 -14.61
C LYS A 261 12.25 -11.81 -14.02
N SER A 262 11.04 -12.36 -14.17
CA SER A 262 9.82 -11.76 -13.62
C SER A 262 9.82 -11.85 -12.09
N LEU A 263 10.20 -13.01 -11.54
CA LEU A 263 10.36 -13.17 -10.10
C LEU A 263 11.42 -12.23 -9.52
N ALA A 264 12.62 -12.20 -10.09
CA ALA A 264 13.70 -11.34 -9.62
C ALA A 264 13.30 -9.85 -9.64
N TYR A 265 12.59 -9.42 -10.69
CA TYR A 265 12.02 -8.07 -10.75
C TYR A 265 10.98 -7.84 -9.65
N PHE A 266 10.06 -8.78 -9.46
CA PHE A 266 9.01 -8.69 -8.45
C PHE A 266 9.57 -8.62 -7.02
N LEU A 267 10.63 -9.36 -6.69
CA LEU A 267 11.21 -9.35 -5.36
C LEU A 267 11.67 -7.95 -4.94
N VAL A 268 12.24 -7.20 -5.87
CA VAL A 268 12.74 -5.84 -5.60
C VAL A 268 11.68 -4.77 -5.87
N ALA A 269 10.64 -5.06 -6.67
CA ALA A 269 9.59 -4.10 -6.99
C ALA A 269 8.85 -3.59 -5.73
N PRO A 270 8.50 -2.29 -5.66
CA PRO A 270 7.78 -1.68 -4.54
C PRO A 270 6.28 -2.02 -4.55
N THR A 271 5.96 -3.30 -4.74
CA THR A 271 4.60 -3.84 -4.70
C THR A 271 4.60 -5.22 -4.06
N LEU A 272 3.48 -5.58 -3.44
CA LEU A 272 3.26 -6.88 -2.82
C LEU A 272 2.46 -7.83 -3.71
N CYS A 273 1.86 -7.33 -4.80
CA CYS A 273 0.98 -8.12 -5.67
C CYS A 273 1.73 -8.59 -6.93
N TYR A 274 2.07 -9.88 -7.00
CA TYR A 274 2.76 -10.48 -8.15
C TYR A 274 1.91 -10.44 -9.41
N GLN A 275 2.53 -9.99 -10.50
CA GLN A 275 2.01 -9.98 -11.87
C GLN A 275 3.13 -10.35 -12.86
N PRO A 276 2.80 -11.02 -13.97
CA PRO A 276 3.79 -11.37 -15.00
C PRO A 276 4.46 -10.15 -15.64
N SER A 277 3.68 -9.09 -15.87
CA SER A 277 4.12 -7.82 -16.44
C SER A 277 3.63 -6.65 -15.59
N TYR A 278 4.44 -5.59 -15.56
CA TYR A 278 4.14 -4.35 -14.83
C TYR A 278 4.26 -3.16 -15.78
N PRO A 279 3.48 -2.08 -15.57
CA PRO A 279 3.66 -0.84 -16.31
C PRO A 279 5.05 -0.28 -16.03
N ARG A 280 5.79 0.10 -17.08
CA ARG A 280 7.17 0.59 -16.98
C ARG A 280 7.32 2.01 -17.50
N THR A 281 8.19 2.79 -16.86
CA THR A 281 8.60 4.10 -17.35
C THR A 281 9.61 3.97 -18.50
N PRO A 282 9.67 4.93 -19.44
CA PRO A 282 10.55 4.82 -20.62
C PRO A 282 12.04 4.96 -20.28
N TYR A 283 12.40 5.78 -19.30
CA TYR A 283 13.78 6.00 -18.87
C TYR A 283 13.85 6.37 -17.38
N ILE A 284 15.07 6.38 -16.83
CA ILE A 284 15.37 6.76 -15.44
C ILE A 284 15.74 8.24 -15.38
N ARG A 285 14.99 9.03 -14.62
CA ARG A 285 15.19 10.47 -14.39
C ARG A 285 16.28 10.71 -13.33
N LYS A 286 17.56 10.62 -13.72
CA LYS A 286 18.72 10.72 -12.81
C LYS A 286 18.73 11.98 -11.93
N GLY A 287 18.42 13.15 -12.51
CA GLY A 287 18.40 14.41 -11.75
C GLY A 287 17.29 14.47 -10.70
N TRP A 288 16.11 13.92 -11.02
CA TRP A 288 15.03 13.78 -10.05
C TRP A 288 15.40 12.78 -8.95
N LEU A 289 15.96 11.63 -9.33
CA LEU A 289 16.44 10.60 -8.39
C LEU A 289 17.44 11.17 -7.38
N PHE A 290 18.44 11.93 -7.84
CA PHE A 290 19.43 12.56 -6.96
C PHE A 290 18.78 13.52 -5.95
N ARG A 291 17.82 14.37 -6.40
CA ARG A 291 17.08 15.26 -5.49
C ARG A 291 16.30 14.50 -4.43
N GLN A 292 15.67 13.37 -4.79
CA GLN A 292 14.93 12.56 -3.82
C GLN A 292 15.87 11.86 -2.82
N LEU A 293 17.06 11.40 -3.27
CA LEU A 293 18.09 10.85 -2.38
C LEU A 293 18.59 11.88 -1.36
N VAL A 294 18.87 13.11 -1.80
CA VAL A 294 19.27 14.21 -0.89
C VAL A 294 18.18 14.48 0.15
N LYS A 295 16.91 14.58 -0.26
CA LYS A 295 15.79 14.73 0.66
C LYS A 295 15.71 13.57 1.67
N LEU A 296 15.94 12.33 1.22
CA LEU A 296 15.89 11.16 2.10
C LEU A 296 16.93 11.26 3.21
N ILE A 297 18.17 11.67 2.89
CA ILE A 297 19.23 11.86 3.88
C ILE A 297 18.85 12.96 4.87
N ILE A 298 18.34 14.10 4.40
CA ILE A 298 17.95 15.23 5.25
C ILE A 298 16.82 14.82 6.22
N PHE A 299 15.72 14.26 5.72
CA PHE A 299 14.59 13.88 6.56
C PHE A 299 14.94 12.73 7.52
N THR A 300 15.79 11.78 7.11
CA THR A 300 16.30 10.74 8.02
C THR A 300 17.15 11.33 9.14
N GLY A 301 17.98 12.34 8.84
CA GLY A 301 18.74 13.10 9.85
C GLY A 301 17.83 13.86 10.82
N VAL A 302 16.77 14.52 10.31
CA VAL A 302 15.76 15.21 11.13
C VAL A 302 15.03 14.22 12.06
N MET A 303 14.67 13.04 11.57
CA MET A 303 14.06 12.00 12.38
C MET A 303 14.99 11.57 13.52
N GLY A 304 16.28 11.31 13.23
CA GLY A 304 17.28 10.98 14.25
C GLY A 304 17.47 12.10 15.27
N PHE A 305 17.47 13.36 14.81
CA PHE A 305 17.52 14.53 15.69
C PHE A 305 16.33 14.58 16.65
N ILE A 306 15.10 14.35 16.15
CA ILE A 306 13.91 14.37 17.00
C ILE A 306 13.97 13.27 18.07
N ILE A 307 14.39 12.06 17.67
CA ILE A 307 14.53 10.92 18.59
C ILE A 307 15.54 11.23 19.69
N GLU A 308 16.74 11.68 19.33
CA GLU A 308 17.82 11.91 20.30
C GLU A 308 17.60 13.15 21.19
N GLN A 309 17.02 14.22 20.65
CA GLN A 309 16.88 15.49 21.37
C GLN A 309 15.57 15.61 22.16
N TYR A 310 14.50 14.94 21.71
CA TYR A 310 13.18 15.04 22.35
C TYR A 310 12.76 13.75 23.00
N ILE A 311 12.74 12.64 22.25
CA ILE A 311 12.18 11.39 22.74
C ILE A 311 13.08 10.79 23.83
N ASN A 312 14.38 10.65 23.57
CA ASN A 312 15.31 10.02 24.50
C ASN A 312 15.36 10.71 25.88
N PRO A 313 15.49 12.05 25.99
CA PRO A 313 15.49 12.71 27.29
C PRO A 313 14.15 12.57 28.03
N ILE A 314 13.01 12.60 27.33
CA ILE A 314 11.70 12.42 27.97
C ILE A 314 11.57 11.00 28.54
N VAL A 315 12.05 10.00 27.81
CA VAL A 315 12.03 8.59 28.24
C VAL A 315 13.00 8.35 29.40
N GLN A 316 14.24 8.85 29.35
CA GLN A 316 15.22 8.67 30.43
C GLN A 316 14.78 9.34 31.75
N ASN A 317 14.10 10.48 31.65
CA ASN A 317 13.54 11.19 32.81
C ASN A 317 12.24 10.56 33.35
N SER A 318 11.75 9.47 32.75
CA SER A 318 10.54 8.78 33.21
C SER A 318 10.89 7.63 34.17
N GLN A 319 10.19 7.56 35.30
CA GLN A 319 10.20 6.36 36.15
C GLN A 319 9.44 5.24 35.44
N HIS A 320 9.81 3.98 35.70
CA HIS A 320 9.24 2.81 35.04
C HIS A 320 7.69 2.87 35.01
N PRO A 321 7.05 2.77 33.82
CA PRO A 321 5.65 3.15 33.59
C PRO A 321 4.61 2.36 34.40
N LEU A 322 5.03 1.28 35.07
CA LEU A 322 4.16 0.39 35.84
C LEU A 322 4.23 0.60 37.38
N LYS A 323 4.92 1.63 37.86
CA LYS A 323 5.04 1.92 39.31
C LYS A 323 4.47 3.28 39.74
N GLY A 324 3.90 4.07 38.82
CA GLY A 324 3.43 5.44 39.08
C GLY A 324 1.92 5.62 39.06
N ASN A 325 1.45 6.78 39.54
CA ASN A 325 0.05 7.22 39.46
C ASN A 325 -0.43 7.29 37.99
N LEU A 326 -1.67 6.86 37.72
CA LEU A 326 -2.27 6.84 36.37
C LEU A 326 -2.26 8.23 35.68
N LEU A 327 -2.45 9.30 36.45
CA LEU A 327 -2.33 10.69 35.96
C LEU A 327 -0.93 11.03 35.46
N TYR A 328 0.11 10.56 36.16
CA TYR A 328 1.50 10.75 35.73
C TYR A 328 1.79 9.98 34.44
N ALA A 329 1.25 8.77 34.29
CA ALA A 329 1.37 8.01 33.04
C ALA A 329 0.70 8.74 31.86
N ILE A 330 -0.51 9.28 32.05
CA ILE A 330 -1.23 10.04 31.01
C ILE A 330 -0.46 11.32 30.63
N GLU A 331 0.01 12.09 31.61
CA GLU A 331 0.81 13.30 31.35
C GLU A 331 2.07 12.98 30.52
N ARG A 332 2.75 11.87 30.82
CA ARG A 332 3.93 11.44 30.08
C ARG A 332 3.61 10.95 28.67
N VAL A 333 2.52 10.22 28.49
CA VAL A 333 2.04 9.81 27.16
C VAL A 333 1.71 11.04 26.30
N LEU A 334 1.04 12.05 26.88
CA LEU A 334 0.73 13.31 26.19
C LEU A 334 1.99 14.11 25.83
N LYS A 335 3.02 14.13 26.70
CA LYS A 335 4.31 14.76 26.39
C LYS A 335 5.06 14.04 25.26
N LEU A 336 4.91 12.72 25.15
CA LEU A 336 5.53 11.92 24.09
C LEU A 336 4.73 11.91 22.78
N SER A 337 3.44 12.23 22.80
CA SER A 337 2.56 12.08 21.63
C SER A 337 2.95 13.00 20.47
N VAL A 338 3.32 14.26 20.74
CA VAL A 338 3.67 15.24 19.71
C VAL A 338 4.99 14.88 19.00
N PRO A 339 6.12 14.64 19.70
CA PRO A 339 7.35 14.17 19.04
C PRO A 339 7.15 12.85 18.29
N ASN A 340 6.35 11.93 18.85
CA ASN A 340 6.04 10.66 18.21
C ASN A 340 5.26 10.86 16.90
N LEU A 341 4.28 11.77 16.88
CA LEU A 341 3.55 12.12 15.66
C LEU A 341 4.49 12.69 14.58
N TYR A 342 5.43 13.56 14.94
CA TYR A 342 6.41 14.09 13.98
C TYR A 342 7.32 13.01 13.41
N VAL A 343 7.84 12.12 14.26
CA VAL A 343 8.65 10.99 13.80
C VAL A 343 7.84 10.07 12.89
N TRP A 344 6.57 9.82 13.23
CA TRP A 344 5.69 8.95 12.44
C TRP A 344 5.36 9.54 11.06
N LEU A 345 5.03 10.84 10.98
CA LEU A 345 4.82 11.56 9.70
C LEU A 345 6.10 11.63 8.87
N CYS A 346 7.24 11.87 9.52
CA CYS A 346 8.54 11.89 8.87
C CYS A 346 8.90 10.50 8.30
N MET A 347 8.66 9.44 9.07
CA MET A 347 8.85 8.05 8.65
C MET A 347 7.98 7.73 7.45
N PHE A 348 6.71 8.13 7.45
CA PHE A 348 5.83 7.95 6.29
C PHE A 348 6.38 8.61 5.03
N TYR A 349 6.77 9.88 5.13
CA TYR A 349 7.34 10.59 3.99
C TYR A 349 8.66 9.96 3.52
N CYS A 350 9.55 9.57 4.44
CA CYS A 350 10.81 8.93 4.09
C CYS A 350 10.61 7.57 3.42
N PHE A 351 9.71 6.74 3.95
CA PHE A 351 9.51 5.38 3.47
C PHE A 351 8.58 5.34 2.26
N PHE A 352 7.31 5.73 2.41
CA PHE A 352 6.30 5.59 1.36
C PHE A 352 6.48 6.58 0.22
N HIS A 353 6.85 7.82 0.53
CA HIS A 353 7.08 8.81 -0.52
C HIS A 353 8.48 8.70 -1.09
N LEU A 354 9.55 8.94 -0.33
CA LEU A 354 10.90 9.02 -0.90
C LEU A 354 11.45 7.64 -1.30
N TRP A 355 11.55 6.69 -0.36
CA TRP A 355 12.20 5.40 -0.60
C TRP A 355 11.51 4.56 -1.67
N LEU A 356 10.19 4.35 -1.57
CA LEU A 356 9.46 3.56 -2.59
C LEU A 356 9.51 4.21 -3.98
N ASN A 357 9.51 5.54 -4.08
CA ASN A 357 9.66 6.22 -5.36
C ASN A 357 11.07 6.14 -5.93
N ILE A 358 12.10 6.24 -5.09
CA ILE A 358 13.50 6.01 -5.48
C ILE A 358 13.62 4.59 -6.05
N LEU A 359 13.09 3.59 -5.33
CA LEU A 359 13.09 2.20 -5.74
C LEU A 359 12.30 1.99 -7.05
N ALA A 360 11.13 2.63 -7.17
CA ALA A 360 10.32 2.59 -8.38
C ALA A 360 11.04 3.20 -9.59
N GLU A 361 11.69 4.33 -9.42
CA GLU A 361 12.44 5.00 -10.48
C GLU A 361 13.64 4.15 -10.93
N LEU A 362 14.40 3.56 -10.00
CA LEU A 362 15.51 2.65 -10.29
C LEU A 362 15.05 1.41 -11.08
N LEU A 363 13.90 0.85 -10.72
CA LEU A 363 13.32 -0.33 -11.39
C LEU A 363 12.46 0.02 -12.60
N ARG A 364 12.35 1.30 -12.98
CA ARG A 364 11.42 1.81 -14.01
C ARG A 364 9.98 1.35 -13.78
N PHE A 365 9.55 1.21 -12.53
CA PHE A 365 8.20 0.86 -12.15
C PHE A 365 7.27 2.07 -12.32
N GLY A 366 6.19 1.87 -13.08
CA GLY A 366 5.31 2.93 -13.53
C GLY A 366 4.14 3.26 -12.60
N ASP A 367 3.64 2.30 -11.83
CA ASP A 367 2.53 2.57 -10.90
C ASP A 367 3.06 3.00 -9.53
N ARG A 368 3.12 4.31 -9.28
CA ARG A 368 3.69 4.87 -8.05
C ARG A 368 2.64 5.32 -7.04
N GLU A 369 1.42 4.78 -7.17
CA GLU A 369 0.33 5.00 -6.23
C GLU A 369 0.53 4.11 -4.98
N PHE A 370 1.50 4.48 -4.13
CA PHE A 370 1.81 3.77 -2.87
C PHE A 370 0.88 4.17 -1.71
N TYR A 371 0.24 5.33 -1.81
CA TYR A 371 -0.71 5.88 -0.84
C TYR A 371 -1.65 6.85 -1.59
N GLN A 372 -2.78 7.16 -0.97
CA GLN A 372 -3.73 8.19 -1.41
C GLN A 372 -3.77 9.34 -0.40
N ASP A 373 -4.66 10.31 -0.61
CA ASP A 373 -4.79 11.52 0.23
C ASP A 373 -5.45 11.19 1.59
N TRP A 374 -4.82 10.30 2.37
CA TRP A 374 -5.32 9.78 3.65
C TRP A 374 -5.51 10.87 4.71
N TRP A 375 -4.84 12.03 4.55
CA TRP A 375 -5.03 13.20 5.40
C TRP A 375 -6.40 13.86 5.21
N ASN A 376 -7.10 13.58 4.11
CA ASN A 376 -8.47 14.02 3.83
C ASN A 376 -9.52 12.95 4.19
N ALA A 377 -9.13 11.85 4.83
CA ALA A 377 -10.06 10.78 5.19
C ALA A 377 -11.09 11.27 6.22
N LYS A 378 -12.38 11.01 5.95
CA LYS A 378 -13.50 11.37 6.84
C LYS A 378 -13.73 10.33 7.93
N THR A 379 -13.31 9.08 7.70
CA THR A 379 -13.49 7.95 8.62
C THR A 379 -12.16 7.23 8.87
N VAL A 380 -12.08 6.49 9.99
CA VAL A 380 -10.91 5.66 10.32
C VAL A 380 -10.74 4.52 9.30
N GLU A 381 -11.84 3.98 8.76
CA GLU A 381 -11.79 2.98 7.71
C GLU A 381 -11.11 3.52 6.45
N ASP A 382 -11.58 4.68 5.96
CA ASP A 382 -11.02 5.32 4.77
C ASP A 382 -9.51 5.60 4.93
N TYR A 383 -9.12 6.07 6.11
CA TYR A 383 -7.73 6.30 6.46
C TYR A 383 -6.88 5.04 6.27
N TRP A 384 -7.31 3.88 6.79
CA TRP A 384 -6.56 2.62 6.65
C TRP A 384 -6.50 2.11 5.21
N ARG A 385 -7.52 2.40 4.40
CA ARG A 385 -7.57 2.02 2.99
C ARG A 385 -6.65 2.88 2.13
N MET A 386 -6.44 4.14 2.50
CA MET A 386 -5.67 5.13 1.75
C MET A 386 -4.19 5.21 2.16
N TRP A 387 -3.86 4.86 3.40
CA TRP A 387 -2.52 5.03 3.97
C TRP A 387 -1.44 4.18 3.29
N ASN A 388 -1.66 2.87 3.13
CA ASN A 388 -0.68 1.92 2.60
C ASN A 388 -1.31 1.07 1.50
N MET A 389 -1.31 1.60 0.28
CA MET A 389 -1.95 0.95 -0.86
C MET A 389 -1.34 -0.41 -1.21
N PRO A 390 -0.01 -0.65 -1.13
CA PRO A 390 0.56 -1.97 -1.39
C PRO A 390 -0.01 -3.07 -0.49
N VAL A 391 -0.12 -2.81 0.83
CA VAL A 391 -0.69 -3.77 1.78
C VAL A 391 -2.21 -3.86 1.59
N HIS A 392 -2.90 -2.73 1.43
CA HIS A 392 -4.34 -2.72 1.20
C HIS A 392 -4.75 -3.52 -0.05
N LYS A 393 -4.08 -3.29 -1.19
CA LYS A 393 -4.29 -4.04 -2.44
C LYS A 393 -4.01 -5.54 -2.25
N TRP A 394 -2.99 -5.89 -1.46
CA TRP A 394 -2.65 -7.29 -1.14
C TRP A 394 -3.73 -7.95 -0.27
N MET A 395 -4.17 -7.30 0.81
CA MET A 395 -5.19 -7.80 1.73
C MET A 395 -6.50 -8.06 0.99
N ILE A 396 -6.93 -7.11 0.15
CA ILE A 396 -8.13 -7.26 -0.65
C ILE A 396 -8.04 -8.46 -1.59
N ARG A 397 -6.93 -8.58 -2.32
CA ARG A 397 -6.75 -9.58 -3.38
C ARG A 397 -6.53 -11.00 -2.87
N HIS A 398 -5.70 -11.15 -1.85
CA HIS A 398 -5.22 -12.45 -1.40
C HIS A 398 -5.91 -12.96 -0.13
N LEU A 399 -6.67 -12.12 0.56
CA LEU A 399 -7.39 -12.49 1.78
C LEU A 399 -8.90 -12.26 1.64
N TYR A 400 -9.34 -11.01 1.45
CA TYR A 400 -10.76 -10.64 1.47
C TYR A 400 -11.57 -11.31 0.35
N PHE A 401 -11.21 -11.11 -0.92
CA PHE A 401 -11.96 -11.70 -2.03
C PHE A 401 -11.91 -13.24 -2.07
N PRO A 402 -10.79 -13.90 -1.73
CA PRO A 402 -10.80 -15.35 -1.52
C PRO A 402 -11.78 -15.80 -0.43
N CYS A 403 -11.89 -15.09 0.70
CA CYS A 403 -12.87 -15.42 1.75
C CYS A 403 -14.31 -15.31 1.21
N LEU A 404 -14.63 -14.21 0.52
CA LEU A 404 -15.96 -14.02 -0.08
C LEU A 404 -16.30 -15.09 -1.12
N ARG A 405 -15.30 -15.53 -1.92
CA ARG A 405 -15.49 -16.59 -2.93
C ARG A 405 -15.78 -17.96 -2.32
N HIS A 406 -15.37 -18.20 -1.08
CA HIS A 406 -15.70 -19.41 -0.31
C HIS A 406 -17.01 -19.28 0.47
N GLY A 407 -17.78 -18.21 0.29
CA GLY A 407 -19.06 -18.01 0.95
C GLY A 407 -18.97 -17.44 2.38
N ILE A 408 -17.79 -16.98 2.81
CA ILE A 408 -17.64 -16.33 4.11
C ILE A 408 -18.34 -14.96 4.07
N PRO A 409 -19.16 -14.62 5.09
CA PRO A 409 -19.85 -13.33 5.12
C PRO A 409 -18.86 -12.16 5.24
N LYS A 410 -19.25 -10.99 4.70
CA LYS A 410 -18.38 -9.80 4.61
C LYS A 410 -17.78 -9.38 5.96
N ALA A 411 -18.59 -9.38 7.02
CA ALA A 411 -18.14 -9.03 8.37
C ALA A 411 -17.02 -9.95 8.87
N VAL A 412 -17.16 -11.27 8.67
CA VAL A 412 -16.12 -12.25 9.06
C VAL A 412 -14.88 -12.12 8.19
N ALA A 413 -15.03 -11.82 6.90
CA ALA A 413 -13.88 -11.58 6.01
C ALA A 413 -13.08 -10.31 6.40
N LEU A 414 -13.76 -9.26 6.86
CA LEU A 414 -13.11 -8.06 7.42
C LEU A 414 -12.43 -8.38 8.75
N LEU A 415 -13.09 -9.10 9.66
CA LEU A 415 -12.50 -9.53 10.92
C LEU A 415 -11.21 -10.35 10.71
N ILE A 416 -11.21 -11.29 9.75
CA ILE A 416 -10.02 -12.06 9.37
C ILE A 416 -8.91 -11.13 8.87
N ALA A 417 -9.24 -10.10 8.08
CA ALA A 417 -8.26 -9.12 7.61
C ALA A 417 -7.63 -8.31 8.76
N PHE A 418 -8.44 -7.85 9.71
CA PHE A 418 -7.95 -7.16 10.90
C PHE A 418 -7.10 -8.09 11.78
N LEU A 419 -7.52 -9.34 11.99
CA LEU A 419 -6.78 -10.34 12.76
C LEU A 419 -5.38 -10.58 12.18
N VAL A 420 -5.30 -10.79 10.86
CA VAL A 420 -4.02 -10.99 10.16
C VAL A 420 -3.16 -9.74 10.31
N SER A 421 -3.72 -8.55 10.10
CA SER A 421 -2.99 -7.28 10.29
C SER A 421 -2.45 -7.14 11.72
N ALA A 422 -3.29 -7.40 12.73
CA ALA A 422 -2.93 -7.31 14.14
C ALA A 422 -1.80 -8.28 14.52
N LEU A 423 -1.84 -9.51 14.00
CA LEU A 423 -0.79 -10.51 14.20
C LEU A 423 0.56 -10.04 13.61
N PHE A 424 0.55 -9.48 12.40
CA PHE A 424 1.78 -8.97 11.79
C PHE A 424 2.37 -7.76 12.54
N HIS A 425 1.54 -6.85 13.04
CA HIS A 425 2.01 -5.73 13.85
C HIS A 425 2.57 -6.18 15.20
N GLU A 426 1.91 -7.14 15.86
CA GLU A 426 2.43 -7.75 17.08
C GLU A 426 3.76 -8.46 16.81
N LEU A 427 3.89 -9.24 15.74
CA LEU A 427 5.16 -9.89 15.38
C LEU A 427 6.29 -8.87 15.16
N CYS A 428 6.01 -7.78 14.43
CA CYS A 428 6.98 -6.71 14.17
C CYS A 428 7.47 -5.98 15.43
N ILE A 429 6.66 -5.95 16.50
CA ILE A 429 6.99 -5.22 17.74
C ILE A 429 7.45 -6.18 18.84
N ALA A 430 6.70 -7.25 19.09
CA ALA A 430 6.92 -8.19 20.18
C ALA A 430 8.21 -8.99 20.02
N VAL A 431 8.52 -9.45 18.79
CA VAL A 431 9.70 -10.28 18.52
C VAL A 431 10.99 -9.49 18.76
N PRO A 432 11.20 -8.29 18.18
CA PRO A 432 12.41 -7.50 18.45
C PRO A 432 12.49 -6.97 19.89
N CYS A 433 11.36 -6.77 20.57
CA CYS A 433 11.33 -6.39 21.98
C CYS A 433 11.50 -7.57 22.95
N HIS A 434 11.39 -8.81 22.50
CA HIS A 434 11.28 -10.02 23.33
C HIS A 434 10.13 -9.93 24.37
N ILE A 435 9.07 -9.17 24.06
CA ILE A 435 7.94 -8.90 24.96
C ILE A 435 6.63 -9.23 24.24
N PHE A 436 6.04 -10.38 24.57
CA PHE A 436 4.76 -10.84 24.02
C PHE A 436 3.58 -10.41 24.91
N LYS A 437 3.27 -9.11 24.90
CA LYS A 437 2.19 -8.55 25.73
C LYS A 437 0.86 -8.35 25.00
N LEU A 438 0.80 -8.55 23.66
CA LEU A 438 -0.41 -8.37 22.84
C LEU A 438 -1.00 -6.95 22.87
N TRP A 439 -0.18 -5.94 23.18
CA TRP A 439 -0.63 -4.55 23.24
C TRP A 439 -0.90 -3.98 21.85
N ALA A 440 -0.03 -4.27 20.88
CA ALA A 440 -0.24 -3.83 19.50
C ALA A 440 -1.43 -4.58 18.88
N PHE A 441 -1.54 -5.88 19.17
CA PHE A 441 -2.70 -6.68 18.78
C PHE A 441 -4.02 -6.08 19.31
N GLY A 442 -4.10 -5.79 20.61
CA GLY A 442 -5.30 -5.20 21.23
C GLY A 442 -5.63 -3.81 20.67
N GLY A 443 -4.61 -3.00 20.39
CA GLY A 443 -4.80 -1.67 19.80
C GLY A 443 -5.44 -1.70 18.41
N ILE A 444 -5.01 -2.62 17.55
CA ILE A 444 -5.58 -2.77 16.19
C ILE A 444 -6.98 -3.40 16.25
N MET A 445 -7.17 -4.41 17.09
CA MET A 445 -8.49 -5.04 17.25
C MET A 445 -9.53 -4.08 17.85
N PHE A 446 -9.12 -3.13 18.69
CA PHE A 446 -10.02 -2.10 19.22
C PHE A 446 -10.53 -1.14 18.13
N GLN A 447 -9.71 -0.88 17.11
CA GLN A 447 -10.09 0.00 16.00
C GLN A 447 -11.12 -0.63 15.06
N GLU A 448 -11.18 -1.96 14.97
CA GLU A 448 -12.20 -2.68 14.19
C GLU A 448 -13.61 -2.44 14.75
N ARG A 449 -13.76 -2.28 16.07
CA ARG A 449 -15.07 -1.99 16.68
C ARG A 449 -15.61 -0.59 16.34
N GLN A 450 -14.75 0.29 15.82
CA GLN A 450 -15.11 1.67 15.43
C GLN A 450 -15.42 1.82 13.93
N THR A 451 -15.23 0.75 13.15
CA THR A 451 -15.64 0.62 11.74
C THR A 451 -16.95 -0.15 11.66
#